data_AF-A0A3R6P2B1-F1
#
_entry.id   AF-A0A3R6P2B1-F1
#
_cell.length_a   1.000
_cell.length_b   1.000
_cell.length_c   1.000
_cell.angle_alpha   90.00
_cell.angle_beta   90.00
_cell.angle_gamma   90.00
#
_symmetry.space_group_name_H-M   'P 1'
#
loop_
_entity.id
_entity.type
_entity.pdbx_description
1 polymer ?
#
loop_
_entity_poly.entity_id
_entity_poly.type
_entity_poly.pdbx_seq_one_letter_code
_entity_poly.pdbx_strand_id
1 'polypeptide(L)'
;MKMSEKNDFIQLPPIKKDTPSEVVSMIWQYLKLPEESRKRVKAELINVHENCGKEDFQIPNLYDIVPKEEIAEFEDIMRKIITGIISEASGIATWVYVQKYVKHKTLDEMLEEWAGASQFILAMDTWFERLMADQ
;
A
#
# COMPACT_ATOMS: atom_id res chain seq x y z
N MET A 1 45.02 20.15 -6.49
CA MET A 1 44.07 19.05 -6.20
C MET A 1 42.87 19.65 -5.49
N LYS A 2 41.77 19.94 -6.19
CA LYS A 2 40.54 20.45 -5.57
C LYS A 2 39.69 19.24 -5.17
N MET A 3 39.41 19.11 -3.88
CA MET A 3 38.45 18.13 -3.37
C MET A 3 37.08 18.46 -3.96
N SER A 4 36.48 17.51 -4.68
CA SER A 4 35.08 17.60 -5.09
C SER A 4 34.21 17.56 -3.83
N GLU A 5 33.48 18.65 -3.57
CA GLU A 5 32.41 18.65 -2.57
C GLU A 5 31.41 17.55 -2.95
N LYS A 6 31.27 16.54 -2.09
CA LYS A 6 30.21 15.53 -2.20
C LYS A 6 28.89 16.25 -1.93
N ASN A 7 28.05 16.37 -2.96
CA ASN A 7 26.66 16.77 -2.78
C ASN A 7 25.92 15.62 -2.06
N ASP A 8 25.93 15.65 -0.73
CA ASP A 8 25.34 14.65 0.17
C ASP A 8 23.80 14.70 0.25
N PHE A 9 23.13 15.29 -0.76
CA PHE A 9 21.67 15.40 -0.80
C PHE A 9 21.09 14.65 -1.99
N ILE A 10 20.23 13.67 -1.71
CA ILE A 10 19.38 13.04 -2.72
C ILE A 10 18.27 14.04 -3.01
N GLN A 11 18.37 14.77 -4.12
CA GLN A 11 17.17 15.39 -4.68
C GLN A 11 16.23 14.26 -5.11
N LEU A 12 15.11 14.13 -4.42
CA LEU A 12 14.02 13.31 -4.93
C LEU A 12 13.67 13.84 -6.34
N PRO A 13 13.41 12.96 -7.32
CA PRO A 13 12.85 13.41 -8.58
C PRO A 13 11.59 14.25 -8.30
N PRO A 14 11.22 15.23 -9.13
CA PRO A 14 10.09 16.11 -8.85
C PRO A 14 8.82 15.30 -8.53
N ILE A 15 8.40 15.32 -7.25
CA ILE A 15 7.19 14.65 -6.76
C ILE A 15 6.05 15.67 -6.78
N LYS A 16 4.84 15.24 -7.17
CA LYS A 16 3.66 16.13 -7.13
C LYS A 16 3.30 16.48 -5.68
N LYS A 17 2.88 17.72 -5.43
CA LYS A 17 2.55 18.22 -4.08
C LYS A 17 1.42 17.43 -3.39
N ASP A 18 0.51 16.88 -4.17
CA ASP A 18 -0.64 16.07 -3.73
C ASP A 18 -0.29 14.58 -3.54
N THR A 19 0.99 14.21 -3.64
CA THR A 19 1.41 12.81 -3.40
C THR A 19 1.14 12.44 -1.94
N PRO A 20 0.43 11.31 -1.67
CA PRO A 20 0.15 10.86 -0.32
C PRO A 20 1.42 10.67 0.51
N SER A 21 1.34 10.99 1.80
CA SER A 21 2.48 10.95 2.71
C SER A 21 3.04 9.53 2.89
N GLU A 22 2.17 8.54 2.77
CA GLU A 22 2.44 7.10 2.81
C GLU A 22 3.33 6.71 1.63
N VAL A 23 3.00 7.20 0.43
CA VAL A 23 3.78 6.95 -0.80
C VAL A 23 5.15 7.60 -0.71
N VAL A 24 5.23 8.83 -0.21
CA VAL A 24 6.51 9.52 0.02
C VAL A 24 7.36 8.76 1.04
N SER A 25 6.74 8.28 2.13
CA SER A 25 7.41 7.51 3.17
C SER A 25 7.97 6.19 2.64
N MET A 26 7.22 5.48 1.79
CA MET A 26 7.71 4.27 1.12
C MET A 26 8.92 4.54 0.24
N ILE A 27 8.85 5.58 -0.61
CA ILE A 27 9.97 5.96 -1.49
C ILE A 27 11.20 6.29 -0.64
N TRP A 28 11.02 7.06 0.43
CA TRP A 28 12.10 7.44 1.33
C TRP A 28 12.78 6.23 1.98
N GLN A 29 12.00 5.29 2.51
CA GLN A 29 12.56 4.08 3.12
C GLN A 29 13.27 3.19 2.11
N TYR A 30 12.72 3.06 0.91
CA TYR A 30 13.42 2.35 -0.17
C TYR A 30 14.74 3.04 -0.53
N LEU A 31 14.78 4.37 -0.53
CA LEU A 31 16.00 5.12 -0.89
C LEU A 31 17.13 5.00 0.13
N LYS A 32 16.81 4.72 1.40
CA LYS A 32 17.79 4.44 2.45
C LYS A 32 18.48 3.08 2.29
N LEU A 33 17.86 2.13 1.59
CA LEU A 33 18.45 0.80 1.39
C LEU A 33 19.78 0.91 0.61
N PRO A 34 20.79 0.09 0.94
CA PRO A 34 22.04 0.05 0.21
C PRO A 34 21.82 -0.20 -1.29
N GLU A 35 22.59 0.47 -2.14
CA GLU A 35 22.42 0.39 -3.59
C GLU A 35 22.53 -1.06 -4.09
N GLU A 36 23.46 -1.83 -3.54
CA GLU A 36 23.63 -3.24 -3.88
C GLU A 36 22.40 -4.07 -3.51
N SER A 37 21.77 -3.82 -2.37
CA SER A 37 20.52 -4.48 -1.98
C SER A 37 19.38 -4.12 -2.93
N ARG A 38 19.27 -2.85 -3.34
CA ARG A 38 18.29 -2.43 -4.36
C ARG A 38 18.52 -3.09 -5.72
N LYS A 39 19.78 -3.24 -6.15
CA LYS A 39 20.13 -3.94 -7.40
C LYS A 39 19.75 -5.42 -7.34
N ARG A 40 20.04 -6.11 -6.22
CA ARG A 40 19.64 -7.51 -6.02
C ARG A 40 18.12 -7.69 -6.09
N VAL A 41 17.37 -6.88 -5.34
CA VAL A 41 15.90 -6.91 -5.37
C VAL A 41 15.36 -6.67 -6.79
N LYS A 42 15.91 -5.68 -7.51
CA LYS A 42 15.50 -5.40 -8.88
C LYS A 42 15.77 -6.58 -9.83
N ALA A 43 16.93 -7.21 -9.72
CA ALA A 43 17.28 -8.38 -10.53
C ALA A 43 16.31 -9.55 -10.26
N GLU A 44 15.99 -9.81 -9.00
CA GLU A 44 15.06 -10.88 -8.64
C GLU A 44 13.62 -10.59 -9.08
N LEU A 45 13.17 -9.33 -9.01
CA LEU A 45 11.85 -8.95 -9.54
C LEU A 45 11.74 -9.21 -11.05
N ILE A 46 12.80 -8.91 -11.81
CA ILE A 46 12.85 -9.19 -13.26
C ILE A 46 12.82 -10.70 -13.48
N ASN A 47 13.64 -11.46 -12.74
CA ASN A 47 13.69 -12.92 -12.83
C ASN A 47 12.32 -13.57 -12.55
N VAL A 48 11.63 -13.14 -11.47
CA VAL A 48 10.28 -13.60 -11.15
C VAL A 48 9.30 -13.24 -12.26
N HIS A 49 9.33 -12.00 -12.77
CA HIS A 49 8.44 -11.58 -13.85
C HIS A 49 8.59 -12.42 -15.13
N GLU A 50 9.84 -12.75 -15.50
CA GLU A 50 10.14 -13.50 -16.72
C GLU A 50 9.88 -15.02 -16.57
N ASN A 51 9.96 -15.56 -15.36
CA ASN A 51 10.01 -17.00 -15.16
C ASN A 51 8.88 -17.59 -14.29
N CYS A 52 8.03 -16.78 -13.65
CA CYS A 52 6.98 -17.28 -12.73
C CYS A 52 5.93 -18.19 -13.39
N GLY A 53 5.80 -18.19 -14.71
CA GLY A 53 4.91 -19.08 -15.46
C GLY A 53 5.49 -20.48 -15.75
N LYS A 54 6.76 -20.74 -15.41
CA LYS A 54 7.41 -22.04 -15.64
C LYS A 54 7.14 -22.99 -14.46
N GLU A 55 6.85 -24.25 -14.75
CA GLU A 55 6.45 -25.26 -13.74
C GLU A 55 7.51 -25.49 -12.65
N ASP A 56 8.78 -25.35 -13.02
CA ASP A 56 9.95 -25.62 -12.21
C ASP A 56 10.60 -24.36 -11.62
N PHE A 57 9.99 -23.18 -11.81
CA PHE A 57 10.48 -21.94 -11.21
C PHE A 57 10.13 -21.85 -9.73
N GLN A 58 11.13 -21.62 -8.88
CA GLN A 58 10.96 -21.40 -7.44
C GLN A 58 11.04 -19.91 -7.14
N ILE A 59 10.01 -19.37 -6.49
CA ILE A 59 10.03 -17.99 -6.02
C ILE A 59 11.07 -17.88 -4.89
N PRO A 60 12.07 -17.00 -5.02
CA PRO A 60 13.11 -16.86 -4.01
C PRO A 60 12.54 -16.32 -2.69
N ASN A 61 13.13 -16.73 -1.56
CA ASN A 61 12.78 -16.16 -0.28
C ASN A 61 13.32 -14.73 -0.19
N LEU A 62 12.50 -13.78 0.29
CA LEU A 62 12.90 -12.38 0.45
C LEU A 62 14.18 -12.21 1.28
N TYR A 63 14.31 -12.98 2.36
CA TYR A 63 15.44 -12.85 3.28
C TYR A 63 16.74 -13.46 2.76
N ASP A 64 16.68 -14.27 1.69
CA ASP A 64 17.87 -14.74 0.98
C ASP A 64 18.43 -13.66 0.03
N ILE A 65 17.59 -12.70 -0.36
CA ILE A 65 17.94 -11.59 -1.27
C ILE A 65 18.46 -10.38 -0.48
N VAL A 66 17.78 -10.05 0.62
CA VAL A 66 18.09 -8.91 1.48
C VAL A 66 17.95 -9.32 2.95
N PRO A 67 18.97 -9.10 3.81
CA PRO A 67 18.88 -9.40 5.23
C PRO A 67 17.70 -8.69 5.89
N LYS A 68 17.05 -9.37 6.84
CA LYS A 68 15.87 -8.84 7.54
C LYS A 68 16.18 -7.52 8.25
N GLU A 69 17.36 -7.40 8.83
CA GLU A 69 17.82 -6.21 9.54
C GLU A 69 17.93 -5.01 8.59
N GLU A 70 18.28 -5.24 7.33
CA GLU A 70 18.42 -4.20 6.31
C GLU A 70 17.08 -3.60 5.89
N ILE A 71 16.00 -4.40 5.95
CA ILE A 71 14.64 -3.98 5.56
C ILE A 71 13.69 -3.78 6.73
N ALA A 72 14.15 -3.88 7.98
CA ALA A 72 13.29 -3.79 9.15
C ALA A 72 12.50 -2.47 9.23
N GLU A 73 13.14 -1.32 8.96
CA GLU A 73 12.45 -0.02 8.91
C GLU A 73 11.44 0.05 7.76
N PHE A 74 11.76 -0.56 6.60
CA PHE A 74 10.87 -0.62 5.45
C PHE A 74 9.64 -1.49 5.77
N GLU A 75 9.84 -2.68 6.34
CA GLU A 75 8.77 -3.59 6.76
C GLU A 75 7.86 -2.94 7.82
N ASP A 76 8.42 -2.22 8.78
CA ASP A 76 7.62 -1.53 9.82
C ASP A 76 6.73 -0.44 9.22
N ILE A 77 7.25 0.36 8.28
CA ILE A 77 6.46 1.40 7.61
C ILE A 77 5.40 0.79 6.71
N MET A 78 5.73 -0.27 5.95
CA MET A 78 4.74 -1.00 5.17
C MET A 78 3.63 -1.57 6.04
N ARG A 79 3.99 -2.16 7.19
CA ARG A 79 3.03 -2.68 8.18
C ARG A 79 2.09 -1.59 8.68
N LYS A 80 2.63 -0.41 9.02
CA LYS A 80 1.82 0.74 9.46
C LYS A 80 0.86 1.22 8.37
N ILE A 81 1.32 1.34 7.13
CA ILE A 81 0.49 1.74 5.99
C ILE A 81 -0.64 0.73 5.76
N ILE A 82 -0.32 -0.57 5.69
CA ILE A 82 -1.32 -1.64 5.52
C ILE A 82 -2.33 -1.64 6.67
N THR A 83 -1.86 -1.47 7.91
CA THR A 83 -2.74 -1.39 9.09
C THR A 83 -3.67 -0.18 9.00
N GLY A 84 -3.17 0.97 8.54
CA GLY A 84 -3.98 2.16 8.29
C GLY A 84 -5.08 1.90 7.27
N ILE A 85 -4.73 1.35 6.11
CA ILE A 85 -5.69 0.99 5.04
C ILE A 85 -6.77 0.04 5.55
N ILE A 86 -6.38 -1.02 6.28
CA ILE A 86 -7.33 -1.99 6.85
C ILE A 86 -8.26 -1.30 7.86
N SER A 87 -7.72 -0.42 8.71
CA SER A 87 -8.49 0.30 9.72
C SER A 87 -9.50 1.24 9.08
N GLU A 88 -9.09 1.99 8.04
CA GLU A 88 -9.98 2.88 7.30
C GLU A 88 -11.08 2.12 6.57
N ALA A 89 -10.73 1.04 5.85
CA ALA A 89 -11.70 0.20 5.16
C ALA A 89 -12.71 -0.42 6.14
N SER A 90 -12.23 -0.92 7.29
CA SER A 90 -13.09 -1.46 8.35
C SER A 90 -13.99 -0.41 8.97
N GLY A 91 -13.48 0.82 9.14
CA GLY A 91 -14.25 1.96 9.62
C GLY A 91 -15.40 2.32 8.67
N ILE A 92 -15.13 2.39 7.37
CA ILE A 92 -16.15 2.65 6.35
C ILE A 92 -17.18 1.52 6.32
N ALA A 93 -16.74 0.25 6.29
CA ALA A 93 -17.63 -0.90 6.32
C ALA A 93 -18.55 -0.88 7.55
N THR A 94 -17.99 -0.60 8.73
CA THR A 94 -18.75 -0.48 9.98
C THR A 94 -19.76 0.66 9.91
N TRP A 95 -19.35 1.82 9.39
CA TRP A 95 -20.24 2.97 9.24
C TRP A 95 -21.41 2.64 8.31
N VAL A 96 -21.15 2.08 7.12
CA VAL A 96 -22.19 1.69 6.17
C VAL A 96 -23.15 0.68 6.80
N TYR A 97 -22.63 -0.34 7.50
CA TYR A 97 -23.45 -1.32 8.19
C TYR A 97 -24.39 -0.67 9.21
N VAL A 98 -23.87 0.21 10.06
CA VAL A 98 -24.67 0.90 11.08
C VAL A 98 -25.73 1.80 10.44
N GLN A 99 -25.37 2.56 9.41
CA GLN A 99 -26.33 3.46 8.77
C GLN A 99 -27.44 2.68 8.06
N LYS A 100 -27.10 1.60 7.33
CA LYS A 100 -28.07 0.80 6.58
C LYS A 100 -28.92 -0.12 7.47
N TYR A 101 -28.29 -0.93 8.31
CA TYR A 101 -28.99 -2.02 9.00
C TYR A 101 -29.46 -1.67 10.41
N VAL A 102 -28.82 -0.72 11.10
CA VAL A 102 -29.22 -0.30 12.45
C VAL A 102 -30.10 0.95 12.41
N LYS A 103 -29.74 1.93 11.57
CA LYS A 103 -30.48 3.18 11.41
C LYS A 103 -31.49 3.17 10.26
N HIS A 104 -31.51 2.10 9.46
CA HIS A 104 -32.44 1.92 8.33
C HIS A 104 -32.41 3.05 7.30
N LYS A 105 -31.24 3.66 7.08
CA LYS A 105 -31.05 4.64 6.01
C LYS A 105 -30.99 3.98 4.64
N THR A 106 -31.50 4.68 3.65
CA THR A 106 -31.35 4.38 2.24
C THR A 106 -29.93 4.71 1.76
N LEU A 107 -29.54 4.14 0.62
CA LEU A 107 -28.25 4.44 -0.01
C LEU A 107 -28.10 5.92 -0.33
N ASP A 108 -29.15 6.56 -0.85
CA ASP A 108 -29.12 7.98 -1.22
C ASP A 108 -28.86 8.89 -0.01
N GLU A 109 -29.49 8.60 1.14
CA GLU A 109 -29.25 9.35 2.38
C GLU A 109 -27.80 9.19 2.87
N MET A 110 -27.22 7.98 2.76
CA MET A 110 -25.81 7.77 3.11
C MET A 110 -24.85 8.52 2.19
N LEU A 111 -25.13 8.57 0.89
CA LEU A 111 -24.32 9.28 -0.10
C LEU A 111 -24.41 10.80 0.07
N GLU A 112 -25.57 11.32 0.46
CA GLU A 112 -25.74 12.74 0.79
C GLU A 112 -24.98 13.10 2.08
N GLU A 113 -25.05 12.25 3.11
CA GLU A 113 -24.37 12.48 4.39
C GLU A 113 -22.84 12.45 4.26
N TRP A 114 -22.30 11.57 3.42
CA TRP A 114 -20.86 11.41 3.27
C TRP A 114 -20.40 11.31 1.82
N ALA A 115 -20.64 12.39 1.06
CA ALA A 115 -20.27 12.50 -0.35
C ALA A 115 -18.77 12.29 -0.64
N GLY A 116 -17.89 12.56 0.34
CA GLY A 116 -16.45 12.32 0.22
C GLY A 116 -16.05 10.84 0.16
N ALA A 117 -16.93 9.93 0.60
CA ALA A 117 -16.68 8.49 0.60
C ALA A 117 -17.61 7.72 -0.35
N SER A 118 -18.31 8.40 -1.26
CA SER A 118 -19.35 7.81 -2.12
C SER A 118 -18.93 6.51 -2.81
N GLN A 119 -17.72 6.45 -3.38
CA GLN A 119 -17.24 5.25 -4.06
C GLN A 119 -17.09 4.05 -3.09
N PHE A 120 -16.62 4.31 -1.87
CA PHE A 120 -16.46 3.27 -0.84
C PHE A 120 -17.82 2.86 -0.25
N ILE A 121 -18.73 3.82 -0.06
CA ILE A 121 -20.10 3.55 0.38
C ILE A 121 -20.78 2.63 -0.62
N LEU A 122 -20.75 2.95 -1.91
CA LEU A 122 -21.33 2.12 -2.98
C LEU A 122 -20.75 0.69 -2.98
N ALA A 123 -19.42 0.58 -2.85
CA ALA A 123 -18.75 -0.72 -2.82
C ALA A 123 -19.18 -1.57 -1.61
N MET A 124 -19.20 -0.98 -0.41
CA MET A 124 -19.59 -1.68 0.81
C MET A 124 -21.08 -2.03 0.83
N ASP A 125 -21.92 -1.11 0.39
CA ASP A 125 -23.37 -1.31 0.28
C ASP A 125 -23.72 -2.50 -0.64
N THR A 126 -23.13 -2.51 -1.84
CA THR A 126 -23.29 -3.61 -2.81
C THR A 126 -22.80 -4.94 -2.23
N TRP A 127 -21.68 -4.92 -1.52
CA TRP A 127 -21.11 -6.13 -0.93
C TRP A 127 -21.98 -6.70 0.20
N PHE A 128 -22.49 -5.83 1.08
CA PHE A 128 -23.41 -6.25 2.13
C PHE A 128 -24.73 -6.76 1.58
N GLU A 129 -25.30 -6.14 0.54
CA GLU A 129 -26.52 -6.65 -0.08
C GLU A 129 -26.36 -8.08 -0.61
N ARG A 130 -25.22 -8.36 -1.27
CA ARG A 130 -24.90 -9.73 -1.72
C ARG A 130 -24.77 -10.68 -0.55
N LEU A 131 -23.99 -10.30 0.47
CA LEU A 131 -23.74 -11.15 1.63
C LEU A 131 -25.01 -11.48 2.42
N MET A 132 -25.95 -10.53 2.51
CA MET A 132 -27.21 -10.72 3.23
C MET A 132 -28.30 -11.40 2.37
N ALA A 133 -28.15 -11.43 1.05
CA ALA A 133 -29.02 -12.17 0.15
C ALA A 133 -28.67 -13.67 0.10
N ASP A 134 -27.42 -14.02 0.38
CA ASP A 134 -26.90 -15.40 0.41
C ASP A 134 -27.07 -16.08 1.80
N GLN A 135 -27.70 -15.42 2.78
CA GLN A 135 -28.03 -15.95 4.12
C GLN A 135 -29.49 -16.38 4.22
#